data_AF-A0AA46BMG0-F1
#
_entry.id   AF-A0AA46BMG0-F1
#
_cell.length_a   1.000
_cell.length_b   1.000
_cell.length_c   1.000
_cell.angle_alpha   90.00
_cell.angle_beta   90.00
_cell.angle_gamma   90.00
#
_symmetry.space_group_name_H-M   'P 1'
#
loop_
_entity.id
_entity.type
_entity.pdbx_description
1 polymer ?
#
loop_
_entity_poly.entity_id
_entity_poly.type
_entity_poly.pdbx_seq_one_letter_code
_entity_poly.pdbx_strand_id
1 'polypeptide(L)'
;MNATPTIEHTRTTTATIGLGIYEKALKWTGTWPSFFTQAATAGFSFVDISIDETPERQARLHWNKKQRDEVRHAAHNAGIKLGGLCLSLHRRVAPGSSDPHTRAQAIQVLIDGIDLAADLHIPVLQLAGYFAYYETPHPQNRQWYVECLRTGAAHAATRGILLGIENVDGTDITSISTAMHIVNEIDSPWLQLYPDIGNIAEQGLNITSELRRGRGHMLALHAKDVRPGEPRRVPMGTGIVNWDEAFTELAAQNWTGRMMIEMWNDEADNSAQLAATARQYIHDKLTHAGITVTTPPPTPTTDLPHSLTELRKEVCRGNLALPEAGLVAWTGGNLSARDPETGHIIIKPSGMPYNVMTPEDMVIVDINGTIIAGEHGPSSDTASHLAVYRARPDVMSIIHTHSRYATAFAAAGRPIPCVLTAIADEFGGEVPLGDYAPIGGNAIGEEIVRSIGTSPAILMKQHGVFTIGPTIDKALQAAIMVEDIAHTVLVAESLGTLTELPQEEINANFDRYQNRYGTDAASEGLRR
;
A
#
# COMPACT_ATOMS: atom_id res chain seq x y z
N MET A 1 -21.86 -12.06 -50.32
CA MET A 1 -20.59 -11.31 -50.36
C MET A 1 -20.57 -10.44 -49.12
N ASN A 2 -19.92 -10.90 -48.07
CA ASN A 2 -19.84 -10.17 -46.81
C ASN A 2 -18.70 -9.15 -46.93
N ALA A 3 -19.04 -7.87 -46.91
CA ALA A 3 -18.07 -6.79 -46.82
C ALA A 3 -17.53 -6.76 -45.39
N THR A 4 -16.25 -7.09 -45.25
CA THR A 4 -15.48 -6.89 -44.01
C THR A 4 -15.26 -5.39 -43.81
N PRO A 5 -15.54 -4.81 -42.63
CA PRO A 5 -15.20 -3.42 -42.38
C PRO A 5 -13.69 -3.31 -42.14
N THR A 6 -13.02 -2.54 -42.99
CA THR A 6 -11.64 -2.08 -42.79
C THR A 6 -11.59 -1.16 -41.59
N ILE A 7 -10.92 -1.59 -40.52
CA ILE A 7 -10.60 -0.74 -39.37
C ILE A 7 -9.42 0.14 -39.78
N GLU A 8 -9.71 1.38 -40.16
CA GLU A 8 -8.72 2.42 -40.34
C GLU A 8 -8.37 2.98 -38.95
N HIS A 9 -7.42 2.34 -38.25
CA HIS A 9 -6.85 2.87 -37.02
C HIS A 9 -5.65 3.77 -37.35
N THR A 10 -5.90 5.01 -37.76
CA THR A 10 -4.90 6.08 -37.62
C THR A 10 -4.85 6.54 -36.17
N ARG A 11 -4.31 5.70 -35.27
CA ARG A 11 -3.74 6.23 -34.02
C ARG A 11 -2.39 6.82 -34.42
N THR A 12 -2.32 8.14 -34.57
CA THR A 12 -1.05 8.86 -34.53
C THR A 12 -0.42 8.56 -33.18
N THR A 13 0.55 7.65 -33.16
CA THR A 13 1.34 7.31 -31.96
C THR A 13 2.22 8.51 -31.63
N THR A 14 1.78 9.34 -30.69
CA THR A 14 2.59 10.45 -30.16
C THR A 14 3.63 9.91 -29.18
N ALA A 15 4.88 10.37 -29.30
CA ALA A 15 5.95 10.07 -28.35
C ALA A 15 5.48 10.33 -26.91
N THR A 16 5.68 9.35 -26.02
CA THR A 16 5.17 9.39 -24.65
C THR A 16 6.26 9.00 -23.65
N ILE A 17 6.53 9.84 -22.66
CA ILE A 17 7.61 9.62 -21.69
C ILE A 17 7.08 9.65 -20.25
N GLY A 18 7.40 8.61 -19.49
CA GLY A 18 7.27 8.64 -18.03
C GLY A 18 8.50 9.26 -17.39
N LEU A 19 8.29 10.23 -16.49
CA LEU A 19 9.37 10.82 -15.69
C LEU A 19 9.48 10.10 -14.34
N GLY A 20 10.70 9.71 -14.01
CA GLY A 20 11.06 9.16 -12.70
C GLY A 20 12.24 9.91 -12.09
N ILE A 21 12.61 9.49 -10.89
CA ILE A 21 13.63 10.15 -10.08
C ILE A 21 14.63 9.14 -9.53
N TYR A 22 15.89 9.53 -9.48
CA TYR A 22 16.93 8.69 -8.88
C TYR A 22 16.79 8.65 -7.37
N GLU A 23 17.07 7.51 -6.74
CA GLU A 23 17.00 7.39 -5.28
C GLU A 23 17.81 8.50 -4.56
N LYS A 24 19.01 8.80 -5.06
CA LYS A 24 19.95 9.75 -4.44
C LYS A 24 19.59 11.23 -4.70
N ALA A 25 18.50 11.49 -5.42
CA ALA A 25 17.97 12.83 -5.59
C ALA A 25 17.08 13.26 -4.42
N LEU A 26 16.63 12.32 -3.58
CA LEU A 26 15.73 12.57 -2.46
C LEU A 26 16.41 12.19 -1.15
N LYS A 27 16.16 12.99 -0.11
CA LYS A 27 16.70 12.74 1.22
C LYS A 27 16.04 11.51 1.85
N TRP A 28 16.85 10.64 2.44
CA TRP A 28 16.36 9.50 3.19
C TRP A 28 15.71 9.97 4.50
N THR A 29 14.44 9.62 4.72
CA THR A 29 13.65 10.02 5.90
C THR A 29 13.46 8.90 6.92
N GLY A 30 14.19 7.79 6.77
CA GLY A 30 14.18 6.66 7.71
C GLY A 30 13.34 5.47 7.27
N THR A 31 12.33 5.65 6.41
CA THR A 31 11.45 4.57 5.95
C THR A 31 11.12 4.65 4.46
N TRP A 32 10.89 3.49 3.83
CA TRP A 32 10.47 3.41 2.43
C TRP A 32 9.14 4.12 2.13
N PRO A 33 8.08 3.99 2.96
CA PRO A 33 6.83 4.72 2.73
C PRO A 33 7.03 6.23 2.65
N SER A 34 7.75 6.82 3.61
CA SER A 34 8.02 8.26 3.60
C SER A 34 8.87 8.68 2.40
N PHE A 35 9.84 7.85 2.01
CA PHE A 35 10.66 8.08 0.81
C PHE A 35 9.81 8.11 -0.47
N PHE A 36 8.94 7.12 -0.69
CA PHE A 36 8.11 7.09 -1.91
C PHE A 36 7.02 8.17 -1.91
N THR A 37 6.47 8.55 -0.76
CA THR A 37 5.56 9.70 -0.65
C THR A 37 6.22 11.01 -1.09
N GLN A 38 7.52 11.20 -0.81
CA GLN A 38 8.26 12.36 -1.33
C GLN A 38 8.33 12.36 -2.87
N ALA A 39 8.64 11.21 -3.47
CA ALA A 39 8.68 11.06 -4.93
C ALA A 39 7.31 11.32 -5.57
N ALA A 40 6.23 10.79 -4.98
CA ALA A 40 4.86 11.00 -5.44
C ALA A 40 4.44 12.47 -5.35
N THR A 41 4.73 13.11 -4.22
CA THR A 41 4.44 14.54 -3.99
C THR A 41 5.20 15.43 -4.97
N ALA A 42 6.43 15.06 -5.32
CA ALA A 42 7.22 15.75 -6.35
C ALA A 42 6.77 15.43 -7.79
N GLY A 43 5.71 14.62 -7.98
CA GLY A 43 5.05 14.36 -9.25
C GLY A 43 5.69 13.26 -10.12
N PHE A 44 6.60 12.47 -9.56
CA PHE A 44 7.27 11.39 -10.30
C PHE A 44 6.38 10.14 -10.41
N SER A 45 6.56 9.38 -11.49
CA SER A 45 5.79 8.15 -11.76
C SER A 45 6.54 6.88 -11.36
N PHE A 46 7.86 6.96 -11.19
CA PHE A 46 8.70 5.86 -10.75
C PHE A 46 9.97 6.34 -10.06
N VAL A 47 10.63 5.43 -9.36
CA VAL A 47 11.96 5.61 -8.77
C VAL A 47 12.91 4.54 -9.30
N ASP A 48 14.15 4.93 -9.59
CA ASP A 48 15.25 4.00 -9.82
C ASP A 48 16.06 3.83 -8.52
N ILE A 49 16.17 2.59 -8.05
CA ILE A 49 16.83 2.21 -6.80
C ILE A 49 18.34 2.08 -7.03
N SER A 50 19.14 2.50 -6.06
CA SER A 50 20.60 2.46 -6.16
C SER A 50 21.20 1.24 -5.45
N ILE A 51 22.10 0.53 -6.13
CA ILE A 51 23.08 -0.38 -5.52
C ILE A 51 24.45 0.20 -5.81
N ASP A 52 24.93 1.04 -4.90
CA ASP A 52 26.21 1.73 -5.01
C ASP A 52 27.29 1.10 -4.12
N GLU A 53 28.42 1.81 -4.00
CA GLU A 53 29.59 1.31 -3.30
C GLU A 53 29.43 1.29 -1.78
N THR A 54 28.40 1.93 -1.22
CA THR A 54 28.23 2.00 0.24
C THR A 54 27.75 0.67 0.81
N PRO A 55 28.15 0.31 2.04
CA PRO A 55 27.73 -0.94 2.68
C PRO A 55 26.21 -1.09 2.76
N GLU A 56 25.50 0.00 3.02
CA GLU A 56 24.05 0.00 3.23
C GLU A 56 23.29 -0.36 1.94
N ARG A 57 23.72 0.18 0.79
CA ARG A 57 23.10 -0.12 -0.50
C ARG A 57 23.58 -1.44 -1.08
N GLN A 58 24.83 -1.82 -0.84
CA GLN A 58 25.32 -3.15 -1.21
C GLN A 58 24.56 -4.26 -0.48
N ALA A 59 24.24 -4.08 0.81
CA ALA A 59 23.53 -5.08 1.61
C ALA A 59 22.15 -5.46 1.05
N ARG A 60 21.55 -4.60 0.21
CA ARG A 60 20.24 -4.81 -0.41
C ARG A 60 20.22 -6.01 -1.35
N LEU A 61 21.36 -6.35 -1.97
CA LEU A 61 21.53 -7.56 -2.80
C LEU A 61 21.14 -8.84 -2.04
N HIS A 62 21.28 -8.82 -0.71
CA HIS A 62 21.02 -9.95 0.16
C HIS A 62 19.83 -9.74 1.10
N TRP A 63 18.95 -8.78 0.80
CA TRP A 63 17.70 -8.61 1.53
C TRP A 63 16.87 -9.88 1.50
N ASN A 64 16.24 -10.18 2.65
CA ASN A 64 15.28 -11.28 2.76
C ASN A 64 13.93 -10.90 2.14
N LYS A 65 13.03 -11.89 2.03
CA LYS A 65 11.69 -11.70 1.44
C LYS A 65 10.90 -10.56 2.10
N LYS A 66 10.90 -10.45 3.43
CA LYS A 66 10.17 -9.41 4.16
C LYS A 66 10.65 -8.01 3.78
N GLN A 67 11.97 -7.81 3.67
CA GLN A 67 12.57 -6.54 3.27
C GLN A 67 12.22 -6.18 1.82
N ARG A 68 12.25 -7.15 0.90
CA ARG A 68 11.83 -6.95 -0.50
C ARG A 68 10.35 -6.59 -0.60
N ASP A 69 9.50 -7.28 0.16
CA ASP A 69 8.06 -7.03 0.24
C ASP A 69 7.76 -5.62 0.79
N GLU A 70 8.49 -5.17 1.81
CA GLU A 70 8.36 -3.83 2.38
C GLU A 70 8.55 -2.73 1.31
N VAL A 71 9.61 -2.82 0.50
CA VAL A 71 9.88 -1.84 -0.57
C VAL A 71 8.78 -1.84 -1.61
N ARG A 72 8.33 -3.03 -2.04
CA ARG A 72 7.27 -3.15 -3.05
C ARG A 72 5.95 -2.58 -2.56
N HIS A 73 5.52 -2.93 -1.34
CA HIS A 73 4.28 -2.41 -0.77
C HIS A 73 4.36 -0.91 -0.54
N ALA A 74 5.49 -0.40 -0.05
CA ALA A 74 5.68 1.04 0.14
C ALA A 74 5.58 1.82 -1.17
N ALA A 75 6.22 1.34 -2.24
CA ALA A 75 6.14 1.97 -3.56
C ALA A 75 4.71 1.92 -4.11
N HIS A 76 4.06 0.74 -4.04
CA HIS A 76 2.69 0.54 -4.48
C HIS A 76 1.70 1.48 -3.77
N ASN A 77 1.77 1.55 -2.44
CA ASN A 77 0.87 2.38 -1.63
C ASN A 77 1.06 3.89 -1.91
N ALA A 78 2.28 4.31 -2.26
CA ALA A 78 2.54 5.67 -2.69
C ALA A 78 2.14 5.96 -4.15
N GLY A 79 1.66 4.96 -4.91
CA GLY A 79 1.38 5.09 -6.35
C GLY A 79 2.64 5.20 -7.22
N ILE A 80 3.80 4.75 -6.70
CA ILE A 80 5.10 4.84 -7.35
C ILE A 80 5.52 3.47 -7.90
N LYS A 81 5.99 3.44 -9.15
CA LYS A 81 6.61 2.24 -9.72
C LYS A 81 8.09 2.16 -9.36
N LEU A 82 8.64 0.96 -9.28
CA LEU A 82 10.09 0.75 -9.28
C LEU A 82 10.55 0.63 -10.75
N GLY A 83 11.23 1.66 -11.25
CA GLY A 83 11.56 1.79 -12.67
C GLY A 83 12.81 1.01 -13.05
N GLY A 84 13.86 1.14 -12.26
CA GLY A 84 15.17 0.61 -12.58
C GLY A 84 15.98 0.34 -11.32
N LEU A 85 17.07 -0.40 -11.52
CA LEU A 85 18.09 -0.61 -10.52
C LEU A 85 19.43 -0.17 -11.10
N CYS A 86 20.06 0.83 -10.48
CA CYS A 86 21.38 1.32 -10.88
C CYS A 86 22.49 0.56 -10.15
N LEU A 87 23.23 -0.31 -10.87
CA LEU A 87 24.28 -1.16 -10.30
C LEU A 87 25.66 -0.50 -10.37
N SER A 88 25.81 0.65 -9.72
CA SER A 88 27.06 1.42 -9.70
C SER A 88 28.16 0.82 -8.81
N LEU A 89 27.84 -0.21 -8.00
CA LEU A 89 28.80 -1.01 -7.24
C LEU A 89 29.92 -1.59 -8.12
N HIS A 90 29.66 -1.81 -9.41
CA HIS A 90 30.67 -2.26 -10.38
C HIS A 90 31.83 -1.28 -10.64
N ARG A 91 31.76 -0.03 -10.14
CA ARG A 91 32.96 0.83 -10.10
C ARG A 91 34.01 0.28 -9.15
N ARG A 92 33.59 -0.25 -8.00
CA ARG A 92 34.46 -0.85 -6.98
C ARG A 92 34.72 -2.33 -7.24
N VAL A 93 33.69 -3.09 -7.60
CA VAL A 93 33.80 -4.51 -7.94
C VAL A 93 33.82 -4.65 -9.46
N ALA A 94 34.97 -4.34 -10.05
CA ALA A 94 35.13 -4.11 -11.48
C ALA A 94 34.93 -5.40 -12.34
N PRO A 95 33.96 -5.43 -13.27
CA PRO A 95 33.75 -6.58 -14.16
C PRO A 95 34.94 -6.85 -15.09
N GLY A 96 35.64 -5.79 -15.47
CA GLY A 96 36.85 -5.84 -16.27
C GLY A 96 38.13 -5.88 -15.45
N SER A 97 38.10 -6.11 -14.13
CA SER A 97 39.30 -6.10 -13.27
C SER A 97 40.43 -6.99 -13.79
N SER A 98 41.67 -6.59 -13.58
CA SER A 98 42.85 -7.43 -13.82
C SER A 98 42.94 -8.61 -12.84
N ASP A 99 42.34 -8.49 -11.64
CA ASP A 99 42.26 -9.55 -10.64
C ASP A 99 41.10 -10.53 -10.94
N PRO A 100 41.40 -11.83 -11.16
CA PRO A 100 40.38 -12.86 -11.37
C PRO A 100 39.35 -12.99 -10.23
N HIS A 101 39.74 -12.74 -8.99
CA HIS A 101 38.81 -12.84 -7.86
C HIS A 101 37.79 -11.72 -7.88
N THR A 102 38.24 -10.48 -8.11
CA THR A 102 37.36 -9.32 -8.31
C THR A 102 36.39 -9.53 -9.47
N ARG A 103 36.85 -10.12 -10.59
CA ARG A 103 35.95 -10.46 -11.71
C ARG A 103 34.88 -11.50 -11.35
N ALA A 104 35.26 -12.56 -10.63
CA ALA A 104 34.30 -13.56 -10.17
C ALA A 104 33.25 -12.94 -9.23
N GLN A 105 33.69 -12.02 -8.36
CA GLN A 105 32.78 -11.26 -7.50
C GLN A 105 31.86 -10.34 -8.31
N ALA A 106 32.35 -9.68 -9.35
CA ALA A 106 31.55 -8.81 -10.20
C ALA A 106 30.43 -9.60 -10.93
N ILE A 107 30.72 -10.82 -11.39
CA ILE A 107 29.71 -11.71 -11.96
C ILE A 107 28.62 -12.03 -10.91
N GLN A 108 29.02 -12.34 -9.67
CA GLN A 108 28.06 -12.62 -8.61
C GLN A 108 27.20 -11.39 -8.27
N VAL A 109 27.81 -10.20 -8.19
CA VAL A 109 27.09 -8.92 -7.98
C VAL A 109 26.07 -8.67 -9.09
N LEU A 110 26.42 -8.96 -10.35
CA LEU A 110 25.50 -8.85 -11.48
C LEU A 110 24.31 -9.81 -11.35
N ILE A 111 24.58 -11.08 -11.02
CA ILE A 111 23.54 -12.10 -10.81
C ILE A 111 22.62 -11.70 -9.66
N ASP A 112 23.16 -11.30 -8.51
CA ASP A 112 22.39 -10.87 -7.35
C ASP A 112 21.57 -9.62 -7.65
N GLY A 113 22.11 -8.68 -8.43
CA GLY A 113 21.39 -7.50 -8.89
C GLY A 113 20.20 -7.83 -9.77
N ILE A 114 20.37 -8.78 -10.70
CA ILE A 114 19.28 -9.29 -11.56
C ILE A 114 18.19 -9.96 -10.72
N ASP A 115 18.58 -10.80 -9.75
CA ASP A 115 17.64 -11.49 -8.87
C ASP A 115 16.88 -10.52 -7.97
N LEU A 116 17.57 -9.49 -7.44
CA LEU A 116 16.94 -8.43 -6.68
C LEU A 116 15.95 -7.63 -7.54
N ALA A 117 16.33 -7.26 -8.77
CA ALA A 117 15.44 -6.56 -9.69
C ALA A 117 14.17 -7.39 -9.98
N ALA A 118 14.33 -8.68 -10.25
CA ALA A 118 13.21 -9.59 -10.49
C ALA A 118 12.27 -9.68 -9.28
N ASP A 119 12.82 -9.84 -8.07
CA ASP A 119 12.00 -9.96 -6.86
C ASP A 119 11.32 -8.65 -6.46
N LEU A 120 11.90 -7.49 -6.83
CA LEU A 120 11.30 -6.17 -6.65
C LEU A 120 10.34 -5.79 -7.79
N HIS A 121 10.18 -6.63 -8.82
CA HIS A 121 9.44 -6.34 -10.05
C HIS A 121 9.97 -5.11 -10.82
N ILE A 122 11.27 -4.87 -10.73
CA ILE A 122 11.99 -3.86 -11.52
C ILE A 122 12.27 -4.45 -12.91
N PRO A 123 11.86 -3.79 -14.00
CA PRO A 123 11.99 -4.36 -15.35
C PRO A 123 13.39 -4.18 -15.98
N VAL A 124 14.19 -3.22 -15.49
CA VAL A 124 15.49 -2.87 -16.10
C VAL A 124 16.57 -2.73 -15.03
N LEU A 125 17.70 -3.39 -15.24
CA LEU A 125 18.92 -3.19 -14.47
C LEU A 125 19.91 -2.37 -15.31
N GLN A 126 20.27 -1.20 -14.81
CA GLN A 126 21.25 -0.32 -15.42
C GLN A 126 22.67 -0.76 -15.02
N LEU A 127 23.53 -0.91 -16.02
CA LEU A 127 24.91 -1.33 -15.90
C LEU A 127 25.84 -0.13 -16.15
N ALA A 128 26.76 0.11 -15.22
CA ALA A 128 27.80 1.13 -15.43
C ALA A 128 28.73 0.71 -16.58
N GLY A 129 29.05 1.67 -17.45
CA GLY A 129 29.90 1.50 -18.62
C GLY A 129 31.42 1.49 -18.37
N TYR A 130 31.85 1.27 -17.11
CA TYR A 130 33.27 1.18 -16.76
C TYR A 130 33.74 -0.27 -16.77
N PHE A 131 34.88 -0.53 -17.40
CA PHE A 131 35.51 -1.84 -17.36
C PHE A 131 36.21 -2.04 -16.01
N ALA A 132 37.09 -1.10 -15.62
CA ALA A 132 37.76 -1.08 -14.33
C ALA A 132 38.09 0.37 -13.92
N TYR A 133 37.31 0.93 -13.02
CA TYR A 133 37.33 2.39 -12.75
C TYR A 133 38.54 2.86 -11.94
N TYR A 134 38.91 2.13 -10.88
CA TYR A 134 40.00 2.51 -9.97
C TYR A 134 41.35 1.85 -10.31
N GLU A 135 41.36 0.89 -11.22
CA GLU A 135 42.56 0.15 -11.60
C GLU A 135 43.32 0.85 -12.74
N THR A 136 44.61 0.53 -12.86
CA THR A 136 45.38 0.90 -14.05
C THR A 136 44.81 0.19 -15.28
N PRO A 137 44.63 0.89 -16.42
CA PRO A 137 44.13 0.27 -17.64
C PRO A 137 44.95 -0.95 -18.07
N HIS A 138 44.26 -2.01 -18.44
CA HIS A 138 44.78 -3.28 -18.91
C HIS A 138 44.19 -3.61 -20.29
N PRO A 139 44.98 -4.13 -21.26
CA PRO A 139 44.50 -4.41 -22.62
C PRO A 139 43.29 -5.36 -22.69
N GLN A 140 43.08 -6.19 -21.68
CA GLN A 140 41.98 -7.17 -21.62
C GLN A 140 40.75 -6.69 -20.82
N ASN A 141 40.74 -5.49 -20.23
CA ASN A 141 39.62 -5.03 -19.40
C ASN A 141 38.27 -5.13 -20.15
N ARG A 142 38.24 -4.69 -21.42
CA ARG A 142 37.05 -4.78 -22.28
C ARG A 142 36.58 -6.23 -22.45
N GLN A 143 37.51 -7.15 -22.75
CA GLN A 143 37.17 -8.55 -23.00
C GLN A 143 36.51 -9.18 -21.77
N TRP A 144 37.06 -8.93 -20.58
CA TRP A 144 36.51 -9.43 -19.33
C TRP A 144 35.17 -8.80 -18.96
N TYR A 145 35.01 -7.49 -19.20
CA TYR A 145 33.73 -6.82 -19.03
C TYR A 145 32.65 -7.45 -19.92
N VAL A 146 32.95 -7.69 -21.21
CA VAL A 146 32.03 -8.35 -22.16
C VAL A 146 31.68 -9.77 -21.70
N GLU A 147 32.63 -10.52 -21.15
CA GLU A 147 32.39 -11.87 -20.60
C GLU A 147 31.44 -11.84 -19.40
N CYS A 148 31.61 -10.87 -18.49
CA CYS A 148 30.68 -10.65 -17.38
C CYS A 148 29.27 -10.32 -17.89
N LEU A 149 29.15 -9.40 -18.85
CA LEU A 149 27.86 -9.03 -19.43
C LEU A 149 27.19 -10.18 -20.19
N ARG A 150 27.94 -11.02 -20.90
CA ARG A 150 27.41 -12.21 -21.57
C ARG A 150 26.81 -13.19 -20.55
N THR A 151 27.49 -13.38 -19.42
CA THR A 151 27.01 -14.21 -18.31
C THR A 151 25.73 -13.61 -17.70
N GLY A 152 25.74 -12.30 -17.43
CA GLY A 152 24.58 -11.58 -16.92
C GLY A 152 23.38 -11.64 -17.86
N ALA A 153 23.57 -11.45 -19.16
CA ALA A 153 22.49 -11.49 -20.15
C ALA A 153 21.82 -12.87 -20.22
N ALA A 154 22.60 -13.95 -20.10
CA ALA A 154 22.06 -15.31 -20.02
C ALA A 154 21.23 -15.52 -18.75
N HIS A 155 21.68 -15.02 -17.60
CA HIS A 155 20.91 -15.11 -16.35
C HIS A 155 19.65 -14.24 -16.39
N ALA A 156 19.77 -13.01 -16.89
CA ALA A 156 18.68 -12.05 -17.04
C ALA A 156 17.53 -12.62 -17.90
N ALA A 157 17.86 -13.41 -18.93
CA ALA A 157 16.89 -14.14 -19.74
C ALA A 157 16.01 -15.10 -18.92
N THR A 158 16.58 -15.74 -17.90
CA THR A 158 15.82 -16.67 -17.03
C THR A 158 14.92 -15.94 -16.03
N ARG A 159 15.25 -14.69 -15.71
CA ARG A 159 14.55 -13.86 -14.73
C ARG A 159 13.58 -12.85 -15.35
N GLY A 160 13.61 -12.67 -16.67
CA GLY A 160 12.78 -11.70 -17.37
C GLY A 160 13.23 -10.24 -17.17
N ILE A 161 14.52 -10.02 -16.93
CA ILE A 161 15.09 -8.68 -16.65
C ILE A 161 15.87 -8.18 -17.85
N LEU A 162 15.65 -6.91 -18.23
CA LEU A 162 16.42 -6.27 -19.27
C LEU A 162 17.65 -5.58 -18.67
N LEU A 163 18.81 -5.75 -19.30
CA LEU A 163 20.05 -5.10 -18.93
C LEU A 163 20.29 -3.90 -19.85
N GLY A 164 20.60 -2.74 -19.28
CA GLY A 164 20.86 -1.52 -20.05
C GLY A 164 22.24 -0.95 -19.75
N ILE A 165 23.11 -0.88 -20.77
CA ILE A 165 24.44 -0.28 -20.64
C ILE A 165 24.31 1.25 -20.64
N GLU A 166 24.83 1.87 -19.58
CA GLU A 166 24.99 3.32 -19.48
C GLU A 166 26.30 3.77 -20.14
N ASN A 167 26.26 4.85 -20.93
CA ASN A 167 27.48 5.52 -21.35
C ASN A 167 28.00 6.41 -20.21
N VAL A 168 29.31 6.40 -19.98
CA VAL A 168 29.95 7.01 -18.81
C VAL A 168 30.91 8.15 -19.19
N ASP A 169 31.32 8.92 -18.19
CA ASP A 169 32.49 9.80 -18.27
C ASP A 169 33.80 8.97 -18.37
N GLY A 170 34.91 9.63 -18.69
CA GLY A 170 36.21 8.97 -18.80
C GLY A 170 36.47 8.36 -20.19
N THR A 171 36.99 7.13 -20.24
CA THR A 171 37.58 6.53 -21.46
C THR A 171 36.98 5.20 -21.93
N ASP A 172 36.11 4.56 -21.15
CA ASP A 172 35.58 3.23 -21.46
C ASP A 172 34.38 3.32 -22.42
N ILE A 173 33.15 3.05 -21.96
CA ILE A 173 31.95 3.16 -22.79
C ILE A 173 31.45 4.61 -22.74
N THR A 174 32.09 5.50 -23.47
CA THR A 174 31.80 6.95 -23.41
C THR A 174 30.62 7.41 -24.26
N SER A 175 30.08 6.53 -25.10
CA SER A 175 29.09 6.90 -26.12
C SER A 175 28.08 5.77 -26.36
N ILE A 176 26.92 6.12 -26.91
CA ILE A 176 25.93 5.15 -27.40
C ILE A 176 26.56 4.29 -28.50
N SER A 177 27.36 4.90 -29.38
CA SER A 177 28.11 4.19 -30.42
C SER A 177 28.99 3.08 -29.85
N THR A 178 29.76 3.37 -28.80
CA THR A 178 30.63 2.38 -28.14
C THR A 178 29.82 1.28 -27.48
N ALA A 179 28.74 1.64 -26.78
CA ALA A 179 27.85 0.68 -26.14
C ALA A 179 27.19 -0.28 -27.16
N MET A 180 26.76 0.23 -28.32
CA MET A 180 26.17 -0.57 -29.39
C MET A 180 27.12 -1.61 -29.97
N HIS A 181 28.43 -1.35 -30.02
CA HIS A 181 29.39 -2.38 -30.42
C HIS A 181 29.38 -3.58 -29.46
N ILE A 182 29.19 -3.34 -28.16
CA ILE A 182 29.10 -4.41 -27.16
C ILE A 182 27.74 -5.13 -27.25
N VAL A 183 26.65 -4.38 -27.42
CA VAL A 183 25.31 -4.96 -27.64
C VAL A 183 25.34 -5.91 -28.85
N ASN A 184 25.91 -5.48 -29.97
CA ASN A 184 26.03 -6.29 -31.18
C ASN A 184 27.00 -7.48 -31.02
N GLU A 185 28.06 -7.34 -30.21
CA GLU A 185 29.01 -8.44 -29.94
C GLU A 185 28.42 -9.52 -29.04
N ILE A 186 27.56 -9.15 -28.10
CA ILE A 186 26.88 -10.09 -27.20
C ILE A 186 25.66 -10.71 -27.87
N ASP A 187 24.99 -9.95 -28.76
CA ASP A 187 23.86 -10.39 -29.58
C ASP A 187 22.73 -11.06 -28.75
N SER A 188 22.36 -10.38 -27.65
CA SER A 188 21.29 -10.85 -26.76
C SER A 188 20.15 -9.82 -26.70
N PRO A 189 18.88 -10.23 -26.83
CA PRO A 189 17.75 -9.31 -26.66
C PRO A 189 17.66 -8.75 -25.23
N TRP A 190 18.27 -9.43 -24.25
CA TRP A 190 18.27 -9.06 -22.84
C TRP A 190 19.35 -8.04 -22.47
N LEU A 191 20.20 -7.63 -23.41
CA LEU A 191 21.20 -6.59 -23.21
C LEU A 191 21.03 -5.50 -24.26
N GLN A 192 20.75 -4.29 -23.80
CA GLN A 192 20.44 -3.12 -24.61
C GLN A 192 21.09 -1.87 -23.99
N LEU A 193 20.56 -0.68 -24.29
CA LEU A 193 21.10 0.59 -23.83
C LEU A 193 20.25 1.21 -22.73
N TYR A 194 20.90 1.89 -21.79
CA TYR A 194 20.30 2.85 -20.88
C TYR A 194 21.15 4.14 -20.88
N PRO A 195 21.12 4.93 -21.97
CA PRO A 195 22.04 6.05 -22.12
C PRO A 195 21.79 7.19 -21.13
N ASP A 196 22.85 7.93 -20.85
CA ASP A 196 22.84 9.17 -20.09
C ASP A 196 23.15 10.35 -21.01
N ILE A 197 22.16 11.25 -21.12
CA ILE A 197 22.22 12.45 -21.96
C ILE A 197 23.29 13.44 -21.48
N GLY A 198 23.47 13.58 -20.18
CA GLY A 198 24.48 14.45 -19.58
C GLY A 198 25.90 13.98 -19.92
N ASN A 199 26.15 12.68 -19.82
CA ASN A 199 27.46 12.10 -20.15
C ASN A 199 27.78 12.27 -21.65
N ILE A 200 26.79 12.23 -22.55
CA ILE A 200 27.00 12.53 -23.98
C ILE A 200 27.48 13.98 -24.17
N ALA A 201 26.84 14.92 -23.47
CA ALA A 201 27.20 16.34 -23.54
C ALA A 201 28.57 16.62 -22.92
N GLU A 202 28.90 15.99 -21.79
CA GLU A 202 30.21 16.12 -21.14
C GLU A 202 31.36 15.67 -22.05
N GLN A 203 31.14 14.58 -22.81
CA GLN A 203 32.10 14.07 -23.79
C GLN A 203 32.18 14.92 -25.08
N GLY A 204 31.40 16.00 -25.18
CA GLY A 204 31.37 16.87 -26.35
C GLY A 204 30.84 16.19 -27.61
N LEU A 205 30.05 15.12 -27.45
CA LEU A 205 29.52 14.34 -28.56
C LEU A 205 28.28 15.01 -29.16
N ASN A 206 28.05 14.79 -30.46
CA ASN A 206 26.82 15.25 -31.10
C ASN A 206 25.63 14.39 -30.63
N ILE A 207 24.75 15.00 -29.82
CA ILE A 207 23.64 14.30 -29.17
C ILE A 207 22.66 13.69 -30.16
N THR A 208 22.32 14.40 -31.25
CA THR A 208 21.43 13.90 -32.30
C THR A 208 21.97 12.61 -32.92
N SER A 209 23.26 12.58 -33.25
CA SER A 209 23.92 11.43 -33.88
C SER A 209 23.94 10.23 -32.93
N GLU A 210 24.25 10.45 -31.66
CA GLU A 210 24.27 9.37 -30.65
C GLU A 210 22.87 8.80 -30.39
N LEU A 211 21.86 9.65 -30.17
CA LEU A 211 20.48 9.20 -29.97
C LEU A 211 19.95 8.44 -31.20
N ARG A 212 20.32 8.86 -32.41
CA ARG A 212 19.93 8.16 -33.64
C ARG A 212 20.53 6.77 -33.75
N ARG A 213 21.76 6.57 -33.27
CA ARG A 213 22.41 5.25 -33.22
C ARG A 213 21.79 4.32 -32.20
N GLY A 214 21.25 4.86 -31.10
CA GLY A 214 20.55 4.08 -30.09
C GLY A 214 19.12 3.69 -30.46
N ARG A 215 18.59 4.17 -31.59
CA ARG A 215 17.20 3.93 -31.99
C ARG A 215 16.86 2.44 -32.00
N GLY A 216 15.81 2.06 -31.28
CA GLY A 216 15.36 0.67 -31.13
C GLY A 216 16.04 -0.12 -30.01
N HIS A 217 17.09 0.44 -29.39
CA HIS A 217 17.88 -0.21 -28.34
C HIS A 217 17.87 0.56 -27.00
N MET A 218 17.30 1.76 -26.93
CA MET A 218 17.21 2.55 -25.69
C MET A 218 16.02 2.12 -24.82
N LEU A 219 16.29 1.39 -23.73
CA LEU A 219 15.30 0.90 -22.76
C LEU A 219 14.74 2.02 -21.87
N ALA A 220 15.62 2.95 -21.50
CA ALA A 220 15.37 4.11 -20.66
C ALA A 220 16.50 5.12 -20.85
N LEU A 221 16.33 6.35 -20.35
CA LEU A 221 17.31 7.43 -20.46
C LEU A 221 17.55 8.09 -19.10
N HIS A 222 18.81 8.33 -18.75
CA HIS A 222 19.18 9.24 -17.68
C HIS A 222 19.17 10.69 -18.21
N ALA A 223 18.55 11.56 -17.42
CA ALA A 223 18.57 13.00 -17.62
C ALA A 223 19.27 13.64 -16.41
N LYS A 224 20.54 14.00 -16.59
CA LYS A 224 21.27 14.92 -15.72
C LYS A 224 21.84 16.05 -16.54
N ASP A 225 22.01 17.20 -15.90
CA ASP A 225 22.77 18.30 -16.48
C ASP A 225 24.21 18.25 -15.98
N VAL A 226 25.12 18.84 -16.75
CA VAL A 226 26.57 18.80 -16.49
C VAL A 226 27.20 20.13 -16.87
N ARG A 227 28.37 20.44 -16.31
CA ARG A 227 29.25 21.52 -16.82
C ARG A 227 30.64 20.94 -17.09
N PRO A 228 31.48 21.62 -17.88
CA PRO A 228 32.84 21.15 -18.13
C PRO A 228 33.61 20.89 -16.81
N GLY A 229 33.97 19.64 -16.55
CA GLY A 229 34.66 19.21 -15.31
C GLY A 229 33.76 19.04 -14.08
N GLU A 230 32.44 19.24 -14.21
CA GLU A 230 31.44 19.05 -13.15
C GLU A 230 30.35 18.05 -13.61
N PRO A 231 30.63 16.74 -13.60
CA PRO A 231 29.70 15.69 -14.06
C PRO A 231 28.49 15.45 -13.16
N ARG A 232 28.50 15.99 -11.93
CA ARG A 232 27.52 15.68 -10.88
C ARG A 232 27.13 16.95 -10.12
N ARG A 233 25.95 16.92 -9.50
CA ARG A 233 25.40 18.02 -8.65
C ARG A 233 25.23 19.36 -9.40
N VAL A 234 25.09 19.33 -10.72
CA VAL A 234 24.72 20.52 -11.51
C VAL A 234 23.19 20.64 -11.51
N PRO A 235 22.62 21.77 -11.07
CA PRO A 235 21.18 21.99 -11.14
C PRO A 235 20.67 21.93 -12.58
N MET A 236 19.53 21.26 -12.76
CA MET A 236 18.91 21.07 -14.06
C MET A 236 18.64 22.42 -14.76
N GLY A 237 19.10 22.56 -15.99
CA GLY A 237 18.97 23.80 -16.79
C GLY A 237 20.08 24.83 -16.58
N THR A 238 21.09 24.51 -15.77
CA THR A 238 22.26 25.39 -15.53
C THR A 238 23.56 24.86 -16.14
N GLY A 239 23.48 23.75 -16.87
CA GLY A 239 24.63 23.13 -17.51
C GLY A 239 24.64 23.31 -19.03
N ILE A 240 25.38 22.43 -19.69
CA ILE A 240 25.69 22.51 -21.13
C ILE A 240 24.85 21.54 -21.99
N VAL A 241 23.96 20.76 -21.38
CA VAL A 241 23.14 19.81 -22.14
C VAL A 241 22.18 20.57 -23.06
N ASN A 242 22.24 20.26 -24.37
CA ASN A 242 21.30 20.79 -25.34
C ASN A 242 19.98 19.99 -25.34
N TRP A 243 19.13 20.27 -24.34
CA TRP A 243 17.85 19.58 -24.14
C TRP A 243 16.91 19.70 -25.34
N ASP A 244 16.89 20.86 -26.01
CA ASP A 244 16.00 21.10 -27.15
C ASP A 244 16.38 20.21 -28.35
N GLU A 245 17.68 20.06 -28.63
CA GLU A 245 18.16 19.17 -29.68
C GLU A 245 17.91 17.69 -29.32
N ALA A 246 18.19 17.29 -28.08
CA ALA A 246 17.97 15.92 -27.61
C ALA A 246 16.50 15.51 -27.76
N PHE A 247 15.58 16.34 -27.28
CA PHE A 247 14.16 16.02 -27.26
C PHE A 247 13.51 16.16 -28.63
N THR A 248 14.02 17.05 -29.50
CA THR A 248 13.61 17.09 -30.91
C THR A 248 13.96 15.78 -31.62
N GLU A 249 15.15 15.21 -31.39
CA GLU A 249 15.52 13.91 -31.99
C GLU A 249 14.69 12.77 -31.39
N LEU A 250 14.43 12.74 -30.07
CA LEU A 250 13.55 11.72 -29.47
C LEU A 250 12.11 11.81 -30.02
N ALA A 251 11.59 13.02 -30.21
CA ALA A 251 10.28 13.25 -30.83
C ALA A 251 10.27 12.75 -32.28
N ALA A 252 11.31 13.05 -33.07
CA ALA A 252 11.45 12.57 -34.44
C ALA A 252 11.51 11.03 -34.54
N GLN A 253 12.03 10.36 -33.50
CA GLN A 253 12.04 8.91 -33.41
C GLN A 253 10.71 8.30 -32.94
N ASN A 254 9.73 9.12 -32.54
CA ASN A 254 8.54 8.70 -31.77
C ASN A 254 8.92 7.87 -30.53
N TRP A 255 10.05 8.21 -29.89
CA TRP A 255 10.55 7.43 -28.76
C TRP A 255 9.55 7.47 -27.61
N THR A 256 9.25 6.30 -27.06
CA THR A 256 8.32 6.11 -25.95
C THR A 256 9.00 5.27 -24.90
N GLY A 257 9.05 5.74 -23.67
CA GLY A 257 9.83 5.08 -22.64
C GLY A 257 9.87 5.83 -21.33
N ARG A 258 10.91 5.54 -20.55
CA ARG A 258 11.11 6.08 -19.20
C ARG A 258 12.36 6.93 -19.18
N MET A 259 12.22 8.13 -18.65
CA MET A 259 13.33 9.05 -18.45
C MET A 259 13.49 9.31 -16.96
N MET A 260 14.65 8.97 -16.44
CA MET A 260 14.99 9.05 -15.04
C MET A 260 15.82 10.32 -14.82
N ILE A 261 15.34 11.23 -13.99
CA ILE A 261 16.08 12.44 -13.64
C ILE A 261 17.14 12.07 -12.59
N GLU A 262 18.40 12.16 -12.98
CA GLU A 262 19.53 11.81 -12.12
C GLU A 262 20.07 13.08 -11.42
N MET A 263 19.94 13.11 -10.10
CA MET A 263 20.44 14.19 -9.24
C MET A 263 21.00 13.62 -7.93
N TRP A 264 21.79 14.42 -7.22
CA TRP A 264 22.38 14.08 -5.93
C TRP A 264 22.08 15.19 -4.91
N ASN A 265 20.83 15.25 -4.46
CA ASN A 265 20.36 16.24 -3.49
C ASN A 265 20.01 15.61 -2.13
N ASP A 266 20.41 14.35 -1.91
CA ASP A 266 20.11 13.53 -0.74
C ASP A 266 20.49 14.15 0.62
N GLU A 267 21.43 15.10 0.63
CA GLU A 267 21.82 15.84 1.84
C GLU A 267 20.92 17.07 2.11
N ALA A 268 20.21 17.58 1.11
CA ALA A 268 19.45 18.83 1.19
C ALA A 268 18.07 18.62 1.84
N ASP A 269 17.72 19.47 2.80
CA ASP A 269 16.40 19.44 3.46
C ASP A 269 15.26 19.72 2.48
N ASN A 270 15.52 20.51 1.43
CA ASN A 270 14.56 20.80 0.36
C ASN A 270 14.76 19.91 -0.90
N SER A 271 15.36 18.72 -0.75
CA SER A 271 15.63 17.79 -1.86
C SER A 271 14.39 17.50 -2.72
N ALA A 272 13.23 17.26 -2.12
CA ALA A 272 11.97 17.03 -2.84
C ALA A 272 11.54 18.25 -3.68
N GLN A 273 11.74 19.47 -3.19
CA GLN A 273 11.43 20.70 -3.93
C GLN A 273 12.40 20.90 -5.11
N LEU A 274 13.69 20.60 -4.91
CA LEU A 274 14.69 20.64 -5.97
C LEU A 274 14.36 19.61 -7.06
N ALA A 275 13.97 18.40 -6.67
CA ALA A 275 13.55 17.35 -7.59
C ALA A 275 12.29 17.75 -8.37
N ALA A 276 11.28 18.32 -7.72
CA ALA A 276 10.07 18.82 -8.38
C ALA A 276 10.37 19.95 -9.38
N THR A 277 11.30 20.86 -9.03
CA THR A 277 11.74 21.94 -9.93
C THR A 277 12.45 21.39 -11.17
N ALA A 278 13.37 20.44 -10.99
CA ALA A 278 14.06 19.77 -12.10
C ALA A 278 13.09 18.98 -13.00
N ARG A 279 12.11 18.30 -12.39
CA ARG A 279 11.04 17.62 -13.10
C ARG A 279 10.24 18.58 -13.96
N GLN A 280 9.84 19.73 -13.42
CA GLN A 280 9.08 20.73 -14.16
C GLN A 280 9.87 21.25 -15.36
N TYR A 281 11.16 21.54 -15.17
CA TYR A 281 12.04 21.96 -16.26
C TYR A 281 12.10 20.94 -17.41
N ILE A 282 12.35 19.65 -17.10
CA ILE A 282 12.38 18.59 -18.10
C ILE A 282 11.01 18.38 -18.74
N HIS A 283 9.94 18.42 -17.96
CA HIS A 283 8.57 18.34 -18.45
C HIS A 283 8.28 19.42 -19.50
N ASP A 284 8.65 20.67 -19.22
CA ASP A 284 8.41 21.80 -20.12
C ASP A 284 9.22 21.67 -21.41
N LYS A 285 10.47 21.21 -21.31
CA LYS A 285 11.33 20.91 -22.48
C LYS A 285 10.75 19.78 -23.34
N LEU A 286 10.28 18.69 -22.73
CA LEU A 286 9.63 17.59 -23.44
C LEU A 286 8.35 18.04 -24.15
N THR A 287 7.51 18.81 -23.43
CA THR A 287 6.26 19.35 -23.97
C THR A 287 6.52 20.30 -25.14
N HIS A 288 7.55 21.15 -25.04
CA HIS A 288 7.96 22.04 -26.12
C HIS A 288 8.40 21.27 -27.39
N ALA A 289 9.03 20.10 -27.22
CA ALA A 289 9.39 19.21 -28.32
C ALA A 289 8.22 18.37 -28.85
N GLY A 290 6.99 18.54 -28.32
CA GLY A 290 5.81 17.78 -28.74
C GLY A 290 5.70 16.37 -28.15
N ILE A 291 6.46 16.07 -27.09
CA ILE A 291 6.43 14.78 -26.40
C ILE A 291 5.41 14.85 -25.25
N THR A 292 4.52 13.87 -25.18
CA THR A 292 3.56 13.75 -24.07
C THR A 292 4.25 13.18 -22.83
N VAL A 293 4.17 13.88 -21.70
CA VAL A 293 4.65 13.34 -20.43
C VAL A 293 3.51 12.61 -19.73
N THR A 294 3.70 11.34 -19.38
CA THR A 294 2.69 10.63 -18.60
C THR A 294 2.64 11.20 -17.20
N THR A 295 1.48 11.71 -16.81
CA THR A 295 1.20 11.95 -15.40
C THR A 295 1.09 10.60 -14.69
N PRO A 296 1.61 10.48 -13.45
CA PRO A 296 1.24 9.33 -12.63
C PRO A 296 -0.28 9.22 -12.61
N PRO A 297 -0.87 8.01 -12.65
CA PRO A 297 -2.28 7.88 -12.30
C PRO A 297 -2.46 8.57 -10.93
N PRO A 298 -3.57 9.29 -10.69
CA PRO A 298 -3.84 9.81 -9.36
C PRO A 298 -3.70 8.63 -8.40
N THR A 299 -2.90 8.82 -7.35
CA THR A 299 -2.72 7.82 -6.29
C THR A 299 -4.11 7.30 -5.94
N PRO A 300 -4.41 5.99 -6.06
CA PRO A 300 -5.58 5.47 -5.38
C PRO A 300 -5.35 5.85 -3.93
N THR A 301 -6.13 6.80 -3.42
CA THR A 301 -5.98 7.32 -2.07
C THR A 301 -6.15 6.15 -1.11
N THR A 302 -5.04 5.55 -0.72
CA THR A 302 -4.94 4.59 0.39
C THR A 302 -5.00 5.31 1.73
N ASP A 303 -4.95 6.64 1.72
CA ASP A 303 -5.45 7.42 2.84
C ASP A 303 -6.98 7.28 2.84
N LEU A 304 -7.43 6.30 3.64
CA LEU A 304 -8.80 6.30 4.12
C LEU A 304 -9.10 7.72 4.63
N PRO A 305 -10.27 8.29 4.29
CA PRO A 305 -10.76 9.51 4.91
C PRO A 305 -10.44 9.55 6.40
N HIS A 306 -10.07 10.71 6.94
CA HIS A 306 -9.69 10.84 8.34
C HIS A 306 -10.73 10.22 9.29
N SER A 307 -12.02 10.38 8.96
CA SER A 307 -13.16 9.74 9.63
C SER A 307 -13.05 8.22 9.68
N LEU A 308 -12.76 7.56 8.55
CA LEU A 308 -12.55 6.11 8.49
C LEU A 308 -11.30 5.66 9.24
N THR A 309 -10.23 6.47 9.23
CA THR A 309 -9.01 6.15 9.99
C THR A 309 -9.25 6.19 11.51
N GLU A 310 -9.97 7.19 12.01
CA GLU A 310 -10.31 7.27 13.44
C GLU A 310 -11.31 6.19 13.84
N LEU A 311 -12.37 5.97 13.04
CA LEU A 311 -13.33 4.91 13.32
C LEU A 311 -12.66 3.53 13.35
N ARG A 312 -11.63 3.31 12.53
CA ARG A 312 -10.85 2.07 12.55
C ARG A 312 -10.17 1.81 13.89
N LYS A 313 -9.60 2.86 14.50
CA LYS A 313 -9.01 2.79 15.84
C LYS A 313 -10.08 2.52 16.89
N GLU A 314 -11.23 3.17 16.79
CA GLU A 314 -12.35 2.97 17.72
C GLU A 314 -12.92 1.54 17.65
N VAL A 315 -13.10 0.98 16.44
CA VAL A 315 -13.56 -0.40 16.26
C VAL A 315 -12.54 -1.40 16.81
N CYS A 316 -11.24 -1.16 16.61
CA CYS A 316 -10.20 -1.98 17.22
C CYS A 316 -10.26 -1.90 18.76
N ARG A 317 -10.35 -0.69 19.33
CA ARG A 317 -10.50 -0.48 20.78
C ARG A 317 -11.73 -1.20 21.33
N GLY A 318 -12.87 -1.07 20.65
CA GLY A 318 -14.11 -1.72 21.06
C GLY A 318 -14.04 -3.25 21.01
N ASN A 319 -13.37 -3.81 19.99
CA ASN A 319 -13.08 -5.25 19.94
C ASN A 319 -12.18 -5.70 21.10
N LEU A 320 -11.13 -4.94 21.43
CA LEU A 320 -10.22 -5.25 22.53
C LEU A 320 -10.88 -5.15 23.91
N ALA A 321 -11.94 -4.36 24.07
CA ALA A 321 -12.71 -4.28 25.31
C ALA A 321 -13.57 -5.54 25.59
N LEU A 322 -13.93 -6.32 24.56
CA LEU A 322 -14.74 -7.53 24.72
C LEU A 322 -14.08 -8.60 25.61
N PRO A 323 -12.79 -8.99 25.38
CA PRO A 323 -12.12 -9.94 26.27
C PRO A 323 -11.85 -9.35 27.66
N GLU A 324 -11.59 -8.04 27.77
CA GLU A 324 -11.42 -7.37 29.07
C GLU A 324 -12.69 -7.45 29.92
N ALA A 325 -13.86 -7.30 29.30
CA ALA A 325 -15.16 -7.47 29.93
C ALA A 325 -15.57 -8.96 30.11
N GLY A 326 -14.74 -9.91 29.69
CA GLY A 326 -15.00 -11.35 29.83
C GLY A 326 -16.13 -11.88 28.93
N LEU A 327 -16.48 -11.17 27.86
CA LEU A 327 -17.60 -11.48 26.98
C LEU A 327 -17.28 -12.48 25.86
N VAL A 328 -15.99 -12.70 25.57
CA VAL A 328 -15.52 -13.55 24.47
C VAL A 328 -14.47 -14.56 24.94
N ALA A 329 -14.36 -15.66 24.21
CA ALA A 329 -13.32 -16.68 24.40
C ALA A 329 -12.53 -16.87 23.09
N TRP A 330 -11.20 -16.94 23.22
CA TRP A 330 -10.26 -17.08 22.10
C TRP A 330 -10.51 -16.06 20.99
N THR A 331 -10.83 -16.48 19.76
CA THR A 331 -11.09 -15.60 18.61
C THR A 331 -12.57 -15.35 18.39
N GLY A 332 -13.47 -15.91 19.21
CA GLY A 332 -14.92 -15.79 19.05
C GLY A 332 -15.46 -14.39 19.32
N GLY A 333 -16.61 -14.07 18.74
CA GLY A 333 -17.24 -12.75 18.82
C GLY A 333 -16.58 -11.71 17.91
N ASN A 334 -17.26 -10.58 17.74
CA ASN A 334 -16.78 -9.46 16.94
C ASN A 334 -17.55 -8.17 17.25
N LEU A 335 -16.95 -7.05 16.88
CA LEU A 335 -17.58 -5.75 16.82
C LEU A 335 -17.38 -5.16 15.42
N SER A 336 -18.43 -4.48 14.94
CA SER A 336 -18.37 -3.64 13.75
C SER A 336 -18.98 -2.27 14.03
N ALA A 337 -18.56 -1.25 13.28
CA ALA A 337 -19.22 0.05 13.26
C ALA A 337 -19.39 0.57 11.83
N ARG A 338 -20.42 1.39 11.63
CA ARG A 338 -20.69 2.10 10.38
C ARG A 338 -20.10 3.51 10.47
N ASP A 339 -19.45 3.94 9.40
CA ASP A 339 -19.06 5.33 9.22
C ASP A 339 -20.27 6.16 8.73
N PRO A 340 -20.67 7.23 9.45
CA PRO A 340 -21.82 8.04 9.06
C PRO A 340 -21.60 8.84 7.77
N GLU A 341 -20.36 9.13 7.39
CA GLU A 341 -20.05 9.94 6.21
C GLU A 341 -20.09 9.12 4.92
N THR A 342 -19.44 7.95 4.92
CA THR A 342 -19.31 7.10 3.72
C THR A 342 -20.32 5.96 3.68
N GLY A 343 -20.90 5.59 4.83
CA GLY A 343 -21.75 4.41 4.96
C GLY A 343 -20.98 3.08 4.94
N HIS A 344 -19.64 3.11 4.87
CA HIS A 344 -18.81 1.91 4.96
C HIS A 344 -18.85 1.31 6.36
N ILE A 345 -18.58 0.00 6.45
CA ILE A 345 -18.60 -0.77 7.68
C ILE A 345 -17.17 -1.23 7.97
N ILE A 346 -16.69 -0.93 9.17
CA ILE A 346 -15.42 -1.45 9.67
C ILE A 346 -15.73 -2.60 10.62
N ILE A 347 -15.10 -3.76 10.40
CA ILE A 347 -15.35 -4.99 11.17
C ILE A 347 -14.06 -5.74 11.49
N LYS A 348 -14.09 -6.47 12.62
CA LYS A 348 -13.01 -7.37 13.04
C LYS A 348 -12.63 -8.37 11.93
N PRO A 349 -11.33 -8.67 11.74
CA PRO A 349 -10.88 -9.73 10.84
C PRO A 349 -11.24 -11.13 11.36
N SER A 350 -11.46 -12.05 10.43
CA SER A 350 -11.80 -13.44 10.75
C SER A 350 -10.64 -14.18 11.40
N GLY A 351 -10.93 -14.96 12.45
CA GLY A 351 -9.98 -15.89 13.08
C GLY A 351 -8.78 -15.24 13.79
N MET A 352 -8.75 -13.90 13.92
CA MET A 352 -7.61 -13.22 14.55
C MET A 352 -7.70 -13.23 16.08
N PRO A 353 -6.61 -13.61 16.79
CA PRO A 353 -6.53 -13.47 18.24
C PRO A 353 -6.55 -12.00 18.70
N TYR A 354 -7.35 -11.68 19.72
CA TYR A 354 -7.48 -10.31 20.23
C TYR A 354 -6.16 -9.73 20.75
N ASN A 355 -5.28 -10.54 21.35
CA ASN A 355 -4.04 -10.07 21.97
C ASN A 355 -2.97 -9.55 20.99
N VAL A 356 -3.15 -9.76 19.68
CA VAL A 356 -2.25 -9.26 18.63
C VAL A 356 -2.94 -8.31 17.65
N MET A 357 -4.21 -8.00 17.90
CA MET A 357 -5.04 -7.20 16.99
C MET A 357 -4.66 -5.73 17.05
N THR A 358 -4.47 -5.12 15.87
CA THR A 358 -4.16 -3.71 15.70
C THR A 358 -5.22 -3.00 14.84
N PRO A 359 -5.30 -1.65 14.85
CA PRO A 359 -6.21 -0.92 13.98
C PRO A 359 -6.04 -1.26 12.49
N GLU A 360 -4.81 -1.51 12.05
CA GLU A 360 -4.48 -1.84 10.65
C GLU A 360 -5.08 -3.18 10.20
N ASP A 361 -5.38 -4.07 11.15
CA ASP A 361 -5.97 -5.38 10.86
C ASP A 361 -7.49 -5.32 10.61
N MET A 362 -8.15 -4.20 10.92
CA MET A 362 -9.59 -4.05 10.71
C MET A 362 -9.92 -4.03 9.22
N VAL A 363 -11.02 -4.70 8.86
CA VAL A 363 -11.46 -4.82 7.46
C VAL A 363 -12.59 -3.84 7.21
N ILE A 364 -12.50 -3.11 6.10
CA ILE A 364 -13.51 -2.14 5.67
C ILE A 364 -14.27 -2.73 4.49
N VAL A 365 -15.58 -2.81 4.62
CA VAL A 365 -16.50 -3.32 3.59
C VAL A 365 -17.59 -2.29 3.28
N ASP A 366 -18.11 -2.33 2.06
CA ASP A 366 -19.33 -1.60 1.74
C ASP A 366 -20.59 -2.30 2.28
N ILE A 367 -21.76 -1.66 2.14
CA ILE A 367 -23.05 -2.21 2.57
C ILE A 367 -23.44 -3.52 1.84
N ASN A 368 -22.78 -3.83 0.73
CA ASN A 368 -22.98 -5.06 -0.05
C ASN A 368 -22.02 -6.18 0.37
N GLY A 369 -21.01 -5.89 1.20
CA GLY A 369 -20.00 -6.84 1.67
C GLY A 369 -18.77 -6.92 0.77
N THR A 370 -18.57 -5.95 -0.13
CA THR A 370 -17.37 -5.83 -0.95
C THR A 370 -16.27 -5.21 -0.11
N ILE A 371 -15.08 -5.83 -0.10
CA ILE A 371 -13.92 -5.33 0.64
C ILE A 371 -13.39 -4.07 -0.04
N ILE A 372 -13.37 -2.97 0.70
CA ILE A 372 -12.84 -1.67 0.29
C ILE A 372 -11.37 -1.54 0.72
N ALA A 373 -11.04 -2.00 1.93
CA ALA A 373 -9.68 -1.99 2.47
C ALA A 373 -9.49 -3.06 3.56
N GLY A 374 -8.25 -3.52 3.74
CA GLY A 374 -7.86 -4.53 4.74
C GLY A 374 -7.06 -5.68 4.11
N GLU A 375 -6.08 -6.21 4.85
CA GLU A 375 -5.21 -7.32 4.39
C GLU A 375 -5.78 -8.70 4.74
N HIS A 376 -6.77 -8.75 5.65
CA HIS A 376 -7.38 -9.98 6.15
C HIS A 376 -8.80 -10.16 5.62
N GLY A 377 -9.31 -11.39 5.69
CA GLY A 377 -10.74 -11.64 5.45
C GLY A 377 -11.61 -11.06 6.58
N PRO A 378 -12.79 -10.47 6.27
CA PRO A 378 -13.68 -9.93 7.28
C PRO A 378 -14.32 -11.06 8.11
N SER A 379 -14.87 -10.74 9.29
CA SER A 379 -15.57 -11.69 10.17
C SER A 379 -16.58 -12.56 9.42
N SER A 380 -16.75 -13.82 9.84
CA SER A 380 -17.79 -14.71 9.31
C SER A 380 -19.22 -14.18 9.50
N ASP A 381 -19.42 -13.29 10.47
CA ASP A 381 -20.74 -12.67 10.75
C ASP A 381 -21.01 -11.40 9.95
N THR A 382 -20.13 -11.04 9.01
CA THR A 382 -20.28 -9.81 8.20
C THR A 382 -21.65 -9.75 7.52
N ALA A 383 -22.14 -10.85 6.96
CA ALA A 383 -23.46 -10.91 6.31
C ALA A 383 -24.61 -10.57 7.29
N SER A 384 -24.56 -11.10 8.51
CA SER A 384 -25.54 -10.82 9.57
C SER A 384 -25.53 -9.34 9.96
N HIS A 385 -24.35 -8.76 10.14
CA HIS A 385 -24.20 -7.34 10.48
C HIS A 385 -24.74 -6.45 9.36
N LEU A 386 -24.40 -6.74 8.11
CA LEU A 386 -24.86 -5.99 6.95
C LEU A 386 -26.40 -6.05 6.79
N ALA A 387 -27.03 -7.19 7.08
CA ALA A 387 -28.49 -7.30 7.04
C ALA A 387 -29.17 -6.40 8.09
N VAL A 388 -28.67 -6.37 9.32
CA VAL A 388 -29.16 -5.45 10.38
C VAL A 388 -28.94 -4.00 9.95
N TYR A 389 -27.73 -3.67 9.51
CA TYR A 389 -27.37 -2.35 9.03
C TYR A 389 -28.31 -1.87 7.91
N ARG A 390 -28.63 -2.70 6.91
CA ARG A 390 -29.56 -2.31 5.83
C ARG A 390 -30.97 -2.01 6.34
N ALA A 391 -31.43 -2.74 7.35
CA ALA A 391 -32.79 -2.59 7.89
C ALA A 391 -32.91 -1.48 8.95
N ARG A 392 -31.81 -1.14 9.65
CA ARG A 392 -31.79 -0.21 10.78
C ARG A 392 -30.76 0.91 10.56
N PRO A 393 -31.17 2.03 9.93
CA PRO A 393 -30.30 3.20 9.75
C PRO A 393 -29.83 3.83 11.06
N ASP A 394 -30.59 3.66 12.15
CA ASP A 394 -30.29 4.14 13.50
C ASP A 394 -29.17 3.35 14.21
N VAL A 395 -28.81 2.17 13.68
CA VAL A 395 -27.74 1.34 14.22
C VAL A 395 -26.42 1.70 13.57
N MET A 396 -25.46 2.10 14.42
CA MET A 396 -24.11 2.51 14.01
C MET A 396 -23.02 1.58 14.53
N SER A 397 -23.34 0.69 15.48
CA SER A 397 -22.44 -0.35 15.96
C SER A 397 -23.21 -1.62 16.30
N ILE A 398 -22.59 -2.76 16.01
CA ILE A 398 -23.12 -4.10 16.29
C ILE A 398 -22.02 -4.93 16.94
N ILE A 399 -22.36 -5.63 18.02
CA ILE A 399 -21.47 -6.57 18.71
C ILE A 399 -22.12 -7.95 18.73
N HIS A 400 -21.34 -8.97 18.42
CA HIS A 400 -21.68 -10.37 18.60
C HIS A 400 -20.79 -11.01 19.65
N THR A 401 -21.38 -11.72 20.61
CA THR A 401 -20.65 -12.45 21.65
C THR A 401 -21.25 -13.83 21.91
N HIS A 402 -20.47 -14.67 22.59
CA HIS A 402 -20.94 -15.91 23.21
C HIS A 402 -20.71 -15.82 24.73
N SER A 403 -21.15 -14.72 25.34
CA SER A 403 -20.97 -14.47 26.76
C SER A 403 -21.70 -15.55 27.59
N ARG A 404 -21.11 -15.96 28.71
CA ARG A 404 -21.37 -17.27 29.34
C ARG A 404 -22.83 -17.42 29.79
N TYR A 405 -23.35 -16.44 30.51
CA TYR A 405 -24.67 -16.54 31.12
C TYR A 405 -25.78 -16.21 30.12
N ALA A 406 -25.62 -15.15 29.33
CA ALA A 406 -26.62 -14.80 28.32
C ALA A 406 -26.76 -15.90 27.24
N THR A 407 -25.65 -16.53 26.84
CA THR A 407 -25.70 -17.68 25.92
C THR A 407 -26.36 -18.91 26.56
N ALA A 408 -26.33 -19.06 27.88
CA ALA A 408 -27.06 -20.14 28.57
C ALA A 408 -28.59 -19.99 28.43
N PHE A 409 -29.11 -18.76 28.51
CA PHE A 409 -30.53 -18.47 28.22
C PHE A 409 -30.86 -18.78 26.74
N ALA A 410 -29.99 -18.36 25.82
CA ALA A 410 -30.14 -18.64 24.40
C ALA A 410 -30.16 -20.15 24.09
N ALA A 411 -29.31 -20.93 24.77
CA ALA A 411 -29.27 -22.39 24.68
C ALA A 411 -30.52 -23.05 25.28
N ALA A 412 -31.04 -22.51 26.38
CA ALA A 412 -32.29 -22.94 26.99
C ALA A 412 -33.54 -22.55 26.18
N GLY A 413 -33.39 -21.67 25.17
CA GLY A 413 -34.49 -21.16 24.37
C GLY A 413 -35.45 -20.29 25.20
N ARG A 414 -34.90 -19.45 26.07
CA ARG A 414 -35.66 -18.55 26.95
C ARG A 414 -35.20 -17.09 26.77
N PRO A 415 -36.11 -16.11 26.73
CA PRO A 415 -35.74 -14.70 26.91
C PRO A 415 -35.25 -14.44 28.34
N ILE A 416 -34.64 -13.29 28.59
CA ILE A 416 -34.26 -12.85 29.95
C ILE A 416 -35.36 -11.93 30.48
N PRO A 417 -36.12 -12.33 31.52
CA PRO A 417 -37.29 -11.59 31.99
C PRO A 417 -36.90 -10.27 32.69
N CYS A 418 -37.78 -9.27 32.59
CA CYS A 418 -37.57 -7.96 33.21
C CYS A 418 -37.99 -7.94 34.68
N VAL A 419 -37.13 -8.50 35.54
CA VAL A 419 -37.38 -8.68 36.98
C VAL A 419 -36.68 -7.65 37.87
N LEU A 420 -35.85 -6.78 37.29
CA LEU A 420 -35.07 -5.75 38.00
C LEU A 420 -35.16 -4.41 37.26
N THR A 421 -35.11 -3.31 38.00
CA THR A 421 -35.14 -1.95 37.42
C THR A 421 -33.97 -1.69 36.48
N ALA A 422 -32.79 -2.28 36.73
CA ALA A 422 -31.65 -2.19 35.82
C ALA A 422 -31.92 -2.83 34.44
N ILE A 423 -32.76 -3.87 34.38
CA ILE A 423 -33.19 -4.48 33.11
C ILE A 423 -34.15 -3.53 32.38
N ALA A 424 -35.11 -2.95 33.12
CA ALA A 424 -36.03 -1.97 32.56
C ALA A 424 -35.31 -0.71 32.04
N ASP A 425 -34.33 -0.19 32.79
CA ASP A 425 -33.53 1.00 32.45
C ASP A 425 -32.82 0.82 31.08
N GLU A 426 -32.13 -0.31 30.87
CA GLU A 426 -31.33 -0.55 29.67
C GLU A 426 -32.15 -1.08 28.49
N PHE A 427 -33.02 -2.06 28.72
CA PHE A 427 -33.66 -2.84 27.65
C PHE A 427 -35.12 -2.46 27.38
N GLY A 428 -35.76 -1.74 28.30
CA GLY A 428 -37.18 -1.35 28.18
C GLY A 428 -38.16 -2.52 28.25
N GLY A 429 -37.73 -3.67 28.77
CA GLY A 429 -38.51 -4.90 28.83
C GLY A 429 -37.62 -6.13 28.99
N GLU A 430 -38.15 -7.30 28.67
CA GLU A 430 -37.33 -8.52 28.58
C GLU A 430 -36.27 -8.39 27.48
N VAL A 431 -35.15 -9.10 27.63
CA VAL A 431 -34.21 -9.29 26.50
C VAL A 431 -34.79 -10.38 25.60
N PRO A 432 -35.21 -10.04 24.36
CA PRO A 432 -35.93 -10.97 23.50
C PRO A 432 -35.06 -12.13 23.04
N LEU A 433 -35.73 -13.22 22.65
CA LEU A 433 -35.14 -14.40 22.04
C LEU A 433 -35.59 -14.53 20.58
N GLY A 434 -34.65 -14.46 19.65
CA GLY A 434 -34.84 -14.84 18.25
C GLY A 434 -34.74 -16.36 18.06
N ASP A 435 -35.36 -16.84 16.98
CA ASP A 435 -35.31 -18.25 16.57
C ASP A 435 -33.90 -18.68 16.12
N TYR A 436 -33.70 -19.99 15.96
CA TYR A 436 -32.46 -20.51 15.39
C TYR A 436 -32.34 -20.10 13.92
N ALA A 437 -31.18 -19.56 13.55
CA ALA A 437 -30.85 -19.21 12.17
C ALA A 437 -29.47 -19.80 11.79
N PRO A 438 -29.31 -20.32 10.56
CA PRO A 438 -28.03 -20.89 10.11
C PRO A 438 -26.95 -19.81 9.95
N ILE A 439 -25.71 -20.17 10.28
CA ILE A 439 -24.52 -19.32 10.15
C ILE A 439 -24.07 -19.23 8.68
N GLY A 440 -23.46 -18.11 8.29
CA GLY A 440 -22.79 -17.95 6.99
C GLY A 440 -23.61 -17.22 5.92
N GLY A 441 -24.73 -16.59 6.30
CA GLY A 441 -25.56 -15.77 5.41
C GLY A 441 -26.34 -14.69 6.16
N ASN A 442 -27.34 -14.10 5.50
CA ASN A 442 -28.14 -13.00 6.08
C ASN A 442 -29.16 -13.45 7.13
N ALA A 443 -29.43 -14.77 7.24
CA ALA A 443 -30.54 -15.32 8.02
C ALA A 443 -30.54 -14.87 9.49
N ILE A 444 -29.36 -14.80 10.12
CA ILE A 444 -29.22 -14.31 11.50
C ILE A 444 -29.61 -12.82 11.58
N GLY A 445 -29.11 -11.98 10.66
CA GLY A 445 -29.44 -10.56 10.66
C GLY A 445 -30.92 -10.28 10.36
N GLU A 446 -31.54 -11.06 9.46
CA GLU A 446 -32.98 -10.99 9.18
C GLU A 446 -33.81 -11.36 10.43
N GLU A 447 -33.40 -12.41 11.15
CA GLU A 447 -34.05 -12.83 12.38
C GLU A 447 -33.88 -11.79 13.52
N ILE A 448 -32.69 -11.20 13.65
CA ILE A 448 -32.44 -10.09 14.58
C ILE A 448 -33.44 -8.96 14.31
N VAL A 449 -33.53 -8.51 13.06
CA VAL A 449 -34.43 -7.41 12.67
C VAL A 449 -35.89 -7.73 12.97
N ARG A 450 -36.30 -8.99 12.76
CA ARG A 450 -37.67 -9.45 13.03
C ARG A 450 -38.02 -9.45 14.52
N SER A 451 -37.07 -9.83 15.37
CA SER A 451 -37.37 -10.24 16.75
C SER A 451 -36.83 -9.29 17.83
N ILE A 452 -35.89 -8.39 17.50
CA ILE A 452 -35.23 -7.52 18.51
C ILE A 452 -36.13 -6.40 19.04
N GLY A 453 -37.12 -5.96 18.26
CA GLY A 453 -37.98 -4.83 18.61
C GLY A 453 -37.18 -3.56 18.90
N THR A 454 -37.44 -2.95 20.07
CA THR A 454 -36.76 -1.74 20.56
C THR A 454 -35.59 -2.03 21.50
N SER A 455 -35.37 -3.28 21.88
CA SER A 455 -34.27 -3.66 22.78
C SER A 455 -32.91 -3.41 22.11
N PRO A 456 -31.87 -2.94 22.83
CA PRO A 456 -30.51 -2.87 22.31
C PRO A 456 -29.81 -4.24 22.27
N ALA A 457 -30.44 -5.31 22.75
CA ALA A 457 -29.88 -6.66 22.77
C ALA A 457 -30.91 -7.73 22.41
N ILE A 458 -30.45 -8.82 21.80
CA ILE A 458 -31.23 -10.02 21.50
C ILE A 458 -30.39 -11.29 21.71
N LEU A 459 -31.03 -12.33 22.25
CA LEU A 459 -30.49 -13.68 22.30
C LEU A 459 -30.89 -14.45 21.04
N MET A 460 -29.97 -15.20 20.45
CA MET A 460 -30.26 -16.07 19.30
C MET A 460 -30.27 -17.53 19.74
N LYS A 461 -31.42 -18.19 19.63
CA LYS A 461 -31.61 -19.57 20.11
C LYS A 461 -30.53 -20.51 19.58
N GLN A 462 -29.89 -21.27 20.48
CA GLN A 462 -28.77 -22.18 20.20
C GLN A 462 -27.53 -21.54 19.56
N HIS A 463 -27.36 -20.22 19.68
CA HIS A 463 -26.22 -19.52 19.09
C HIS A 463 -25.48 -18.64 20.12
N GLY A 464 -25.87 -17.38 20.26
CA GLY A 464 -25.16 -16.38 21.06
C GLY A 464 -25.97 -15.10 21.20
N VAL A 465 -25.29 -13.99 21.45
CA VAL A 465 -25.90 -12.69 21.75
C VAL A 465 -25.52 -11.68 20.67
N PHE A 466 -26.46 -10.82 20.30
CA PHE A 466 -26.21 -9.65 19.48
C PHE A 466 -26.68 -8.39 20.21
N THR A 467 -25.85 -7.36 20.21
CA THR A 467 -26.24 -6.02 20.68
C THR A 467 -26.04 -4.99 19.60
N ILE A 468 -26.89 -3.97 19.62
CA ILE A 468 -26.92 -2.87 18.65
C ILE A 468 -26.90 -1.54 19.38
N GLY A 469 -26.31 -0.51 18.77
CA GLY A 469 -26.32 0.81 19.36
C GLY A 469 -26.04 1.93 18.36
N PRO A 470 -26.40 3.19 18.71
CA PRO A 470 -26.08 4.38 17.92
C PRO A 470 -24.59 4.77 18.03
N THR A 471 -23.84 4.16 18.94
CA THR A 471 -22.39 4.30 19.09
C THR A 471 -21.77 2.96 19.52
N ILE A 472 -20.45 2.83 19.34
CA ILE A 472 -19.67 1.69 19.83
C ILE A 472 -19.85 1.49 21.34
N ASP A 473 -19.75 2.57 22.11
CA ASP A 473 -19.86 2.51 23.57
C ASP A 473 -21.27 2.08 24.02
N LYS A 474 -22.34 2.48 23.30
CA LYS A 474 -23.71 2.03 23.62
C LYS A 474 -23.94 0.56 23.29
N ALA A 475 -23.44 0.08 22.15
CA ALA A 475 -23.49 -1.35 21.84
C ALA A 475 -22.70 -2.18 22.88
N LEU A 476 -21.55 -1.68 23.31
CA LEU A 476 -20.69 -2.32 24.33
C LEU A 476 -21.34 -2.31 25.71
N GLN A 477 -21.96 -1.20 26.11
CA GLN A 477 -22.76 -1.09 27.33
C GLN A 477 -23.85 -2.17 27.36
N ALA A 478 -24.65 -2.29 26.29
CA ALA A 478 -25.68 -3.32 26.19
C ALA A 478 -25.10 -4.74 26.27
N ALA A 479 -23.93 -4.99 25.66
CA ALA A 479 -23.26 -6.29 25.67
C ALA A 479 -22.73 -6.68 27.07
N ILE A 480 -22.29 -5.71 27.86
CA ILE A 480 -21.89 -5.92 29.26
C ILE A 480 -23.13 -6.15 30.13
N MET A 481 -24.14 -5.29 29.98
CA MET A 481 -25.37 -5.33 30.77
C MET A 481 -26.13 -6.64 30.56
N VAL A 482 -26.24 -7.15 29.33
CA VAL A 482 -26.95 -8.41 29.05
C VAL A 482 -26.28 -9.62 29.72
N GLU A 483 -24.95 -9.63 29.83
CA GLU A 483 -24.24 -10.70 30.54
C GLU A 483 -24.42 -10.57 32.07
N ASP A 484 -24.34 -9.36 32.61
CA ASP A 484 -24.51 -9.09 34.05
C ASP A 484 -25.93 -9.44 34.54
N ILE A 485 -26.95 -8.99 33.79
CA ILE A 485 -28.34 -9.30 34.15
C ILE A 485 -28.67 -10.78 33.93
N ALA A 486 -28.11 -11.44 32.91
CA ALA A 486 -28.28 -12.88 32.73
C ALA A 486 -27.71 -13.66 33.92
N HIS A 487 -26.51 -13.29 34.39
CA HIS A 487 -25.93 -13.88 35.58
C HIS A 487 -26.84 -13.69 36.80
N THR A 488 -27.28 -12.45 37.03
CA THR A 488 -28.13 -12.11 38.18
C THR A 488 -29.46 -12.86 38.16
N VAL A 489 -30.14 -12.90 37.01
CA VAL A 489 -31.42 -13.62 36.86
C VAL A 489 -31.23 -15.12 37.06
N LEU A 490 -30.18 -15.72 36.47
CA LEU A 490 -29.90 -17.15 36.66
C LEU A 490 -29.66 -17.51 38.13
N VAL A 491 -28.92 -16.67 38.86
CA VAL A 491 -28.73 -16.86 40.30
C VAL A 491 -30.05 -16.67 41.05
N ALA A 492 -30.83 -15.65 40.72
CA ALA A 492 -32.11 -15.38 41.37
C ALA A 492 -33.13 -16.52 41.20
N GLU A 493 -33.16 -17.18 40.04
CA GLU A 493 -34.00 -18.37 39.81
C GLU A 493 -33.70 -19.52 40.78
N SER A 494 -32.46 -19.62 41.27
CA SER A 494 -32.10 -20.62 42.28
C SER A 494 -32.58 -20.26 43.70
N LEU A 495 -32.94 -18.99 43.93
CA LEU A 495 -33.40 -18.49 45.23
C LEU A 495 -34.92 -18.53 45.37
N GLY A 496 -35.67 -18.50 44.26
CA GLY A 496 -37.12 -18.60 44.28
C GLY A 496 -37.80 -18.19 42.97
N THR A 497 -39.13 -18.17 42.99
CA THR A 497 -39.95 -17.73 41.85
C THR A 497 -39.80 -16.23 41.63
N LEU A 498 -39.44 -15.83 40.41
CA LEU A 498 -39.30 -14.43 40.04
C LEU A 498 -40.64 -13.83 39.62
N THR A 499 -40.82 -12.54 39.86
CA THR A 499 -41.99 -11.76 39.42
C THR A 499 -41.50 -10.61 38.55
N GLU A 500 -42.07 -10.46 37.36
CA GLU A 500 -41.72 -9.37 36.45
C GLU A 500 -42.25 -8.03 36.95
N LEU A 501 -41.55 -6.96 36.56
CA LEU A 501 -42.00 -5.61 36.85
C LEU A 501 -43.30 -5.30 36.09
N PRO A 502 -44.24 -4.55 36.69
CA PRO A 502 -45.41 -4.05 35.97
C PRO A 502 -44.99 -3.23 34.75
N GLN A 503 -45.69 -3.36 33.63
CA GLN A 503 -45.32 -2.67 32.38
C GLN A 503 -45.24 -1.14 32.52
N GLU A 504 -46.08 -0.54 33.36
CA GLU A 504 -46.04 0.89 33.64
C GLU A 504 -44.71 1.31 34.29
N GLU A 505 -44.18 0.51 35.22
CA GLU A 505 -42.88 0.73 35.85
C GLU A 505 -41.74 0.50 34.85
N ILE A 506 -41.84 -0.50 33.99
CA ILE A 506 -40.85 -0.73 32.94
C ILE A 506 -40.73 0.50 32.04
N ASN A 507 -41.87 1.00 31.55
CA ASN A 507 -41.91 2.18 30.68
C ASN A 507 -41.36 3.43 31.39
N ALA A 508 -41.71 3.63 32.67
CA ALA A 508 -41.26 4.78 33.45
C ALA A 508 -39.74 4.74 33.72
N ASN A 509 -39.19 3.57 34.05
CA ASN A 509 -37.76 3.38 34.27
C ASN A 509 -36.97 3.58 32.98
N PHE A 510 -37.42 2.99 31.87
CA PHE A 510 -36.78 3.16 30.57
C PHE A 510 -36.76 4.63 30.13
N ASP A 511 -37.89 5.34 30.22
CA ASP A 511 -37.94 6.78 29.89
C ASP A 511 -36.99 7.61 30.78
N ARG A 512 -36.98 7.35 32.10
CA ARG A 512 -36.07 8.02 33.03
C ARG A 512 -34.62 7.76 32.66
N TYR A 513 -34.25 6.53 32.35
CA TYR A 513 -32.87 6.18 32.03
C TYR A 513 -32.40 6.79 30.71
N GLN A 514 -33.22 6.72 29.66
CA GLN A 514 -32.86 7.23 28.34
C GLN A 514 -32.85 8.77 28.28
N ASN A 515 -33.73 9.44 29.02
CA ASN A 515 -33.95 10.89 28.86
C ASN A 515 -33.49 11.75 30.06
N ARG A 516 -33.32 11.19 31.25
CA ARG A 516 -33.11 11.97 32.49
C ARG A 516 -31.87 11.56 33.28
N TYR A 517 -31.47 10.29 33.26
CA TYR A 517 -30.36 9.78 34.06
C TYR A 517 -29.00 10.42 33.66
N GLY A 518 -28.17 10.76 34.65
CA GLY A 518 -26.88 11.45 34.44
C GLY A 518 -26.98 12.96 34.23
N THR A 519 -28.16 13.55 34.34
CA THR A 519 -28.39 15.01 34.28
C THR A 519 -28.79 15.59 35.65
N ASP A 520 -28.71 16.91 35.84
CA ASP A 520 -29.20 17.56 37.06
C ASP A 520 -30.69 17.28 37.32
N ALA A 521 -31.48 17.03 36.26
CA ALA A 521 -32.88 16.64 36.36
C ALA A 521 -33.10 15.23 36.94
N ALA A 522 -32.08 14.37 36.98
CA ALA A 522 -32.15 13.08 37.69
C ALA A 522 -32.17 13.23 39.22
N SER A 523 -31.82 14.40 39.74
CA SER A 523 -31.66 14.67 41.18
C SER A 523 -32.81 15.51 41.76
N GLU A 524 -33.95 15.62 41.07
CA GLU A 524 -35.12 16.33 41.59
C GLU A 524 -35.53 15.82 42.98
N GLY A 525 -35.45 16.70 43.99
CA GLY A 525 -35.77 16.39 45.39
C GLY A 525 -34.56 16.30 46.32
N LEU A 526 -33.33 16.22 45.80
CA LEU A 526 -32.09 16.28 46.59
C LEU A 526 -31.58 17.72 46.62
N ARG A 527 -31.46 18.31 47.82
CA ARG A 527 -30.80 19.61 48.00
C ARG A 527 -29.34 19.40 48.37
N ARG A 528 -28.46 20.27 47.84
CA ARG A 528 -27.06 20.35 48.26
C ARG A 528 -26.91 20.74 49.72
#